data_AF-A0A8S1IX35-F1
#
_entry.id   AF-A0A8S1IX35-F1
#
_cell.length_a   1.000
_cell.length_b   1.000
_cell.length_c   1.000
_cell.angle_alpha   90.00
_cell.angle_beta   90.00
_cell.angle_gamma   90.00
#
_symmetry.space_group_name_H-M   'P 1'
#
loop_
_entity.id
_entity.type
_entity.pdbx_description
1 polymer ?
#
loop_
_entity_poly.entity_id
_entity_poly.type
_entity_poly.pdbx_seq_one_letter_code
_entity_poly.pdbx_strand_id
1 'polypeptide(L)'
;MLHTSLLPSCCTRRSWRFEQIGFPRSQVEEAEIDDRALAKLSEFDSEQALEALDQFCKCDLSKVRKKSAYLIGVMQRIKKADPDWPRRSPTGQNGAGPNLPVEVSARLQMMFEEGVCRPSDLDRQCLSQLARLPVPMALEALNEFSRRDLSDVRNFSALFVSILRRLESDFDRGGAGAPPQGGMPHMMAPPAQMPPPVGMNRMGMVDSVQGQFQMPGQVPQYPMAMPGQMPSTMPFNPMDPQVVMTPGLAPMPGMPGQYMGAPESDRHNYGMEQLQMGVRVDEFHKLSPHATYVHPAPSLKLQTLWDEGVRLVSVLDDGAWDALAQLKAPEALAVIEDVANKLQGPNNLRNVNAFFMSVARKFLPQGPRSAAAAGPGAYPPTGQTRVVRQSPRGVAGDLSSLSPDIRQKIDDVVYTHQSYIKQTDFDQGVAEALKRLSDYEILSVLDDLNSAQNLATVQNVPAFIMSIIRRHQNAGRR
;
A
#
# COMPACT_ATOMS: atom_id res chain seq x y z
N MET A 1 -13.74 -34.89 51.28
CA MET A 1 -13.54 -36.02 50.34
C MET A 1 -14.26 -35.69 49.03
N LEU A 2 -14.05 -36.48 47.97
CA LEU A 2 -14.08 -36.06 46.56
C LEU A 2 -15.47 -36.06 45.87
N HIS A 3 -15.47 -35.58 44.62
CA HIS A 3 -16.52 -35.55 43.58
C HIS A 3 -17.61 -34.45 43.74
N THR A 4 -18.12 -33.80 42.66
CA THR A 4 -18.25 -34.25 41.25
C THR A 4 -18.19 -33.09 40.21
N SER A 5 -17.42 -33.30 39.13
CA SER A 5 -17.72 -33.11 37.68
C SER A 5 -18.33 -31.83 37.03
N LEU A 6 -17.57 -31.34 36.02
CA LEU A 6 -17.97 -31.05 34.61
C LEU A 6 -19.07 -30.01 34.27
N LEU A 7 -18.64 -28.82 33.81
CA LEU A 7 -18.81 -28.26 32.44
C LEU A 7 -18.66 -26.71 32.43
N PRO A 8 -17.77 -26.11 31.60
CA PRO A 8 -17.70 -24.65 31.45
C PRO A 8 -18.49 -24.15 30.22
N SER A 9 -19.63 -23.51 30.44
CA SER A 9 -20.40 -22.83 29.39
C SER A 9 -19.83 -21.44 29.09
N CYS A 10 -19.37 -21.20 27.85
CA CYS A 10 -18.56 -20.03 27.49
C CYS A 10 -19.27 -18.65 27.46
N CYS A 11 -20.57 -18.55 27.80
CA CYS A 11 -21.36 -17.35 27.53
C CYS A 11 -21.54 -16.37 28.72
N THR A 12 -21.11 -16.72 29.93
CA THR A 12 -21.51 -15.99 31.16
C THR A 12 -20.40 -15.19 31.85
N ARG A 13 -19.35 -14.77 31.12
CA ARG A 13 -18.32 -13.83 31.62
C ARG A 13 -18.29 -12.52 30.82
N ARG A 14 -19.39 -11.77 30.84
CA ARG A 14 -19.39 -10.31 30.58
C ARG A 14 -18.79 -9.53 31.77
N SER A 15 -17.60 -9.93 32.19
CA SER A 15 -16.80 -9.19 33.17
C SER A 15 -15.34 -9.32 32.76
N TRP A 16 -15.01 -8.64 31.66
CA TRP A 16 -13.66 -8.14 31.46
C TRP A 16 -13.42 -7.13 32.57
N ARG A 17 -12.93 -7.59 33.74
CA ARG A 17 -12.59 -6.67 34.83
C ARG A 17 -11.48 -5.76 34.33
N PHE A 18 -11.84 -4.51 34.05
CA PHE A 18 -10.90 -3.43 33.72
C PHE A 18 -9.73 -3.33 34.72
N GLU A 19 -9.93 -3.79 35.96
CA GLU A 19 -8.89 -4.00 36.98
C GLU A 19 -7.69 -4.87 36.55
N GLN A 20 -7.89 -5.91 35.72
CA GLN A 20 -6.78 -6.80 35.33
C GLN A 20 -5.91 -6.22 34.21
N ILE A 21 -6.42 -5.26 33.43
CA ILE A 21 -5.71 -4.66 32.29
C ILE A 21 -4.95 -3.39 32.74
N GLY A 22 -5.04 -3.01 34.03
CA GLY A 22 -4.28 -1.89 34.58
C GLY A 22 -4.70 -0.52 34.03
N PHE A 23 -5.94 -0.38 33.57
CA PHE A 23 -6.49 0.92 33.19
C PHE A 23 -6.34 1.90 34.37
N PRO A 24 -5.65 3.05 34.20
CA PRO A 24 -5.62 4.07 35.24
C PRO A 24 -7.06 4.54 35.47
N ARG A 25 -7.57 4.32 36.68
CA ARG A 25 -9.00 4.38 37.10
C ARG A 25 -9.73 5.73 36.89
N SER A 26 -9.17 6.68 36.14
CA SER A 26 -9.63 8.08 36.10
C SER A 26 -9.90 8.68 34.72
N GLN A 27 -9.79 7.92 33.61
CA GLN A 27 -9.97 8.49 32.25
C GLN A 27 -11.16 7.96 31.44
N VAL A 28 -11.67 6.77 31.74
CA VAL A 28 -12.74 6.12 30.98
C VAL A 28 -13.72 5.46 31.93
N GLU A 29 -14.99 5.84 31.86
CA GLU A 29 -16.08 5.16 32.55
C GLU A 29 -16.56 3.96 31.72
N GLU A 30 -17.07 2.92 32.38
CA GLU A 30 -17.55 1.69 31.73
C GLU A 30 -18.67 1.98 30.71
N ALA A 31 -19.48 3.02 30.94
CA ALA A 31 -20.54 3.46 30.04
C ALA A 31 -20.05 4.18 28.76
N GLU A 32 -18.78 4.56 28.66
CA GLU A 32 -18.23 5.30 27.52
C GLU A 32 -17.67 4.39 26.40
N ILE A 33 -17.65 3.07 26.63
CA ILE A 33 -17.29 2.04 25.64
C ILE A 33 -18.53 1.21 25.35
N ASP A 34 -19.07 1.36 24.13
CA ASP A 34 -20.29 0.66 23.71
C ASP A 34 -20.05 -0.84 23.43
N ASP A 35 -21.12 -1.63 23.53
CA ASP A 35 -21.13 -3.07 23.19
C ASP A 35 -20.56 -3.35 21.79
N ARG A 36 -20.66 -2.38 20.87
CA ARG A 36 -20.13 -2.48 19.51
C ARG A 36 -18.61 -2.41 19.48
N ALA A 37 -17.99 -1.53 20.27
CA ALA A 37 -16.55 -1.49 20.45
C ALA A 37 -16.04 -2.76 21.13
N LEU A 38 -16.75 -3.26 22.15
CA LEU A 38 -16.41 -4.51 22.84
C LEU A 38 -16.51 -5.74 21.90
N ALA A 39 -17.61 -5.87 21.16
CA ALA A 39 -17.78 -6.93 20.17
C ALA A 39 -16.67 -6.89 19.10
N LYS A 40 -16.31 -5.69 18.66
CA LYS A 40 -15.23 -5.51 17.68
C LYS A 40 -13.83 -5.77 18.25
N LEU A 41 -13.61 -5.50 19.54
CA LEU A 41 -12.37 -5.86 20.25
C LEU A 41 -12.22 -7.38 20.36
N SER A 42 -13.33 -8.12 20.49
CA SER A 42 -13.32 -9.59 20.46
C SER A 42 -13.06 -10.20 19.07
N GLU A 43 -12.99 -9.41 17.99
CA GLU A 43 -12.47 -9.87 16.68
C GLU A 43 -10.95 -10.01 16.66
N PHE A 44 -10.22 -9.35 17.58
CA PHE A 44 -8.76 -9.31 17.60
C PHE A 44 -8.18 -10.43 18.47
N ASP A 45 -6.95 -10.84 18.16
CA ASP A 45 -6.19 -11.68 19.09
C ASP A 45 -5.82 -10.91 20.36
N SER A 46 -5.42 -11.63 21.41
CA SER A 46 -5.16 -11.03 22.73
C SER A 46 -3.99 -10.05 22.73
N GLU A 47 -2.97 -10.23 21.87
CA GLU A 47 -1.85 -9.28 21.77
C GLU A 47 -2.30 -7.99 21.08
N GLN A 48 -2.99 -8.10 19.95
CA GLN A 48 -3.52 -6.97 19.19
C GLN A 48 -4.61 -6.20 19.97
N ALA A 49 -5.45 -6.89 20.74
CA ALA A 49 -6.44 -6.26 21.61
C ALA A 49 -5.77 -5.48 22.74
N LEU A 50 -4.72 -6.03 23.37
CA LEU A 50 -3.92 -5.32 24.37
C LEU A 50 -3.17 -4.13 23.77
N GLU A 51 -2.57 -4.28 22.58
CA GLU A 51 -1.93 -3.17 21.86
C GLU A 51 -2.95 -2.06 21.53
N ALA A 52 -4.16 -2.41 21.10
CA ALA A 52 -5.22 -1.45 20.83
C ALA A 52 -5.64 -0.69 22.09
N LEU A 53 -5.72 -1.36 23.24
CA LEU A 53 -6.06 -0.75 24.53
C LEU A 53 -4.91 0.13 25.05
N ASP A 54 -3.66 -0.29 24.90
CA ASP A 54 -2.47 0.49 25.28
C ASP A 54 -2.31 1.76 24.42
N GLN A 55 -2.41 1.64 23.09
CA GLN A 55 -2.44 2.80 22.18
C GLN A 55 -3.59 3.75 22.51
N PHE A 56 -4.76 3.23 22.89
CA PHE A 56 -5.92 4.00 23.31
C PHE A 56 -5.67 4.74 24.65
N CYS A 57 -5.05 4.08 25.63
CA CYS A 57 -4.69 4.69 26.93
C CYS A 57 -3.59 5.75 26.84
N LYS A 58 -2.67 5.61 25.88
CA LYS A 58 -1.58 6.58 25.64
C LYS A 58 -2.06 7.89 25.01
N CYS A 59 -3.31 7.94 24.54
CA CYS A 59 -3.89 9.11 23.90
C CYS A 59 -4.63 10.01 24.90
N ASP A 60 -4.60 11.32 24.69
CA ASP A 60 -5.35 12.28 25.50
C ASP A 60 -6.86 12.18 25.21
N LEU A 61 -7.54 11.34 26.00
CA LEU A 61 -8.96 11.06 25.85
C LEU A 61 -9.87 12.23 26.27
N SER A 62 -9.34 13.28 26.90
CA SER A 62 -10.14 14.45 27.32
C SER A 62 -10.78 15.20 26.14
N LYS A 63 -10.14 15.14 24.97
CA LYS A 63 -10.59 15.75 23.71
C LYS A 63 -11.46 14.82 22.86
N VAL A 64 -11.66 13.57 23.28
CA VAL A 64 -12.28 12.51 22.48
C VAL A 64 -13.78 12.39 22.81
N ARG A 65 -14.62 13.13 22.07
CA ARG A 65 -16.10 13.15 22.27
C ARG A 65 -16.80 11.78 22.21
N LYS A 66 -16.20 10.77 21.55
CA LYS A 66 -16.76 9.41 21.45
C LYS A 66 -15.64 8.37 21.63
N LYS A 67 -15.38 7.97 22.87
CA LYS A 67 -14.34 7.01 23.26
C LYS A 67 -14.48 5.66 22.54
N SER A 68 -15.68 5.06 22.49
CA SER A 68 -15.96 3.84 21.69
C SER A 68 -15.49 3.95 20.22
N ALA A 69 -15.84 5.07 19.56
CA ALA A 69 -15.51 5.27 18.15
C ALA A 69 -14.01 5.48 17.93
N TYR A 70 -13.32 6.08 18.91
CA TYR A 70 -11.87 6.25 18.87
C TYR A 70 -11.13 4.92 19.06
N LEU A 71 -11.56 4.08 20.01
CA LEU A 71 -11.04 2.72 20.19
C LEU A 71 -11.24 1.87 18.92
N ILE A 72 -12.42 1.94 18.29
CA ILE A 72 -12.67 1.31 16.98
C ILE A 72 -11.71 1.83 15.90
N GLY A 73 -11.36 3.12 15.93
CA GLY A 73 -10.37 3.71 15.04
C GLY A 73 -8.94 3.24 15.30
N VAL A 74 -8.54 3.01 16.56
CA VAL A 74 -7.25 2.41 16.94
C VAL A 74 -7.17 0.98 16.41
N MET A 75 -8.16 0.14 16.73
CA MET A 75 -8.30 -1.22 16.23
C MET A 75 -8.22 -1.30 14.70
N GLN A 76 -8.88 -0.38 13.99
CA GLN A 76 -8.80 -0.30 12.52
C GLN A 76 -7.42 0.08 11.97
N ARG A 77 -6.59 0.82 12.73
CA ARG A 77 -5.21 1.13 12.32
C ARG A 77 -4.32 -0.09 12.47
N ILE A 78 -4.39 -0.80 13.59
CA ILE A 78 -3.65 -2.07 13.81
C ILE A 78 -4.03 -3.10 12.74
N LYS A 79 -5.34 -3.29 12.49
CA LYS A 79 -5.90 -4.15 11.43
C LYS A 79 -5.51 -3.76 9.99
N LYS A 80 -5.07 -2.51 9.77
CA LYS A 80 -4.56 -2.04 8.47
C LYS A 80 -3.03 -2.11 8.39
N ALA A 81 -2.34 -2.06 9.53
CA ALA A 81 -0.90 -2.19 9.64
C ALA A 81 -0.43 -3.65 9.54
N ASP A 82 -1.28 -4.62 9.86
CA ASP A 82 -1.07 -6.05 9.57
C ASP A 82 -1.54 -6.39 8.14
N PRO A 83 -0.63 -6.56 7.16
CA PRO A 83 -1.00 -6.89 5.78
C PRO A 83 -1.57 -8.30 5.60
N ASP A 84 -1.41 -9.19 6.60
CA ASP A 84 -1.93 -10.56 6.54
C ASP A 84 -3.38 -10.67 7.08
N TRP A 85 -3.99 -9.59 7.57
CA TRP A 85 -5.41 -9.58 7.91
C TRP A 85 -6.26 -9.74 6.62
N PRO A 86 -7.13 -10.77 6.47
CA PRO A 86 -7.86 -11.50 7.52
C PRO A 86 -7.49 -12.99 7.66
N ARG A 87 -6.28 -13.43 7.28
CA ARG A 87 -5.93 -14.87 7.26
C ARG A 87 -5.65 -15.50 8.63
N ARG A 88 -5.65 -14.71 9.72
CA ARG A 88 -5.56 -15.18 11.10
C ARG A 88 -6.96 -15.54 11.62
N SER A 89 -7.20 -16.81 11.95
CA SER A 89 -8.49 -17.25 12.52
C SER A 89 -8.64 -16.85 14.00
N PRO A 90 -9.85 -16.55 14.51
CA PRO A 90 -10.02 -15.89 15.82
C PRO A 90 -9.87 -16.78 17.06
N THR A 91 -9.58 -18.08 16.89
CA THR A 91 -9.43 -19.04 18.00
C THR A 91 -8.06 -18.89 18.66
N GLY A 92 -7.95 -17.96 19.60
CA GLY A 92 -6.75 -17.76 20.40
C GLY A 92 -6.54 -18.84 21.46
N GLN A 93 -5.26 -19.17 21.72
CA GLN A 93 -4.81 -19.65 23.01
C GLN A 93 -3.34 -19.26 23.23
N ASN A 94 -3.14 -18.30 24.13
CA ASN A 94 -1.95 -18.05 24.96
C ASN A 94 -0.55 -18.15 24.32
N GLY A 95 -0.05 -17.02 23.82
CA GLY A 95 1.35 -16.57 23.95
C GLY A 95 2.48 -17.60 23.80
N ALA A 96 2.66 -18.17 22.61
CA ALA A 96 3.86 -18.91 22.23
C ALA A 96 4.08 -18.92 20.70
N GLY A 97 4.62 -17.84 20.14
CA GLY A 97 5.02 -17.78 18.73
C GLY A 97 3.83 -17.82 17.73
N PRO A 98 4.11 -18.03 16.43
CA PRO A 98 3.06 -18.35 15.46
C PRO A 98 2.45 -19.72 15.80
N ASN A 99 1.13 -19.86 15.62
CA ASN A 99 0.38 -21.04 16.00
C ASN A 99 0.72 -22.22 15.06
N LEU A 100 1.78 -22.96 15.43
CA LEU A 100 2.29 -24.12 14.70
C LEU A 100 1.37 -25.33 14.95
N PRO A 101 1.13 -26.19 13.94
CA PRO A 101 0.47 -27.48 14.15
C PRO A 101 1.16 -28.30 15.23
N VAL A 102 0.40 -29.07 16.01
CA VAL A 102 0.90 -29.77 17.22
C VAL A 102 2.09 -30.67 16.87
N GLU A 103 2.02 -31.38 15.76
CA GLU A 103 3.05 -32.27 15.24
C GLU A 103 4.36 -31.52 14.92
N VAL A 104 4.24 -30.34 14.31
CA VAL A 104 5.37 -29.48 13.94
C VAL A 104 5.99 -28.86 15.20
N SER A 105 5.16 -28.40 16.14
CA SER A 105 5.64 -27.86 17.43
C SER A 105 6.38 -28.91 18.27
N ALA A 106 5.87 -30.14 18.31
CA ALA A 106 6.50 -31.27 19.00
C ALA A 106 7.85 -31.64 18.36
N ARG A 107 7.93 -31.71 17.03
CA ARG A 107 9.21 -32.00 16.36
C ARG A 107 10.23 -30.87 16.56
N LEU A 108 9.79 -29.61 16.54
CA LEU A 108 10.63 -28.46 16.81
C LEU A 108 11.16 -28.48 18.25
N GLN A 109 10.32 -28.81 19.23
CA GLN A 109 10.73 -28.98 20.63
C GLN A 109 11.77 -30.11 20.78
N MET A 110 11.56 -31.27 20.13
CA MET A 110 12.55 -32.35 20.14
C MET A 110 13.92 -31.89 19.62
N MET A 111 13.97 -31.08 18.56
CA MET A 111 15.24 -30.55 18.03
C MET A 111 15.95 -29.61 19.00
N PHE A 112 15.20 -28.87 19.83
CA PHE A 112 15.78 -28.05 20.90
C PHE A 112 16.29 -28.91 22.07
N GLU A 113 15.60 -30.00 22.41
CA GLU A 113 16.01 -30.97 23.44
C GLU A 113 17.22 -31.82 22.99
N GLU A 114 17.29 -32.18 21.71
CA GLU A 114 18.43 -32.81 21.03
C GLU A 114 19.65 -31.86 20.94
N GLY A 115 19.48 -30.56 21.20
CA GLY A 115 20.54 -29.56 21.16
C GLY A 115 20.97 -29.14 19.75
N VAL A 116 20.18 -29.45 18.72
CA VAL A 116 20.46 -29.14 17.30
C VAL A 116 20.51 -27.62 17.07
N CYS A 117 19.59 -26.89 17.68
CA CYS A 117 19.58 -25.44 17.73
C CYS A 117 18.88 -24.96 19.01
N ARG A 118 19.00 -23.67 19.33
CA ARG A 118 18.28 -23.04 20.44
C ARG A 118 17.00 -22.35 19.92
N PRO A 119 15.99 -22.14 20.78
CA PRO A 119 14.80 -21.36 20.43
C PRO A 119 15.11 -19.92 19.96
N SER A 120 16.27 -19.38 20.32
CA SER A 120 16.76 -18.06 19.88
C SER A 120 17.32 -18.02 18.46
N ASP A 121 17.68 -19.17 17.89
CA ASP A 121 18.46 -19.25 16.64
C ASP A 121 17.53 -19.22 15.40
N LEU A 122 16.23 -19.43 15.63
CA LEU A 122 15.15 -19.32 14.65
C LEU A 122 14.33 -18.06 14.93
N ASP A 123 14.36 -17.10 14.02
CA ASP A 123 13.62 -15.86 14.17
C ASP A 123 12.09 -16.03 13.99
N ARG A 124 11.32 -14.99 14.35
CA ARG A 124 9.85 -14.99 14.21
C ARG A 124 9.39 -15.18 12.76
N GLN A 125 10.22 -14.81 11.78
CA GLN A 125 9.91 -14.94 10.36
C GLN A 125 10.05 -16.40 9.89
N CYS A 126 11.09 -17.11 10.33
CA CYS A 126 11.31 -18.54 10.10
C CYS A 126 10.14 -19.36 10.65
N LEU A 127 9.75 -19.11 11.90
CA LEU A 127 8.62 -19.78 12.53
C LEU A 127 7.29 -19.45 11.80
N SER A 128 7.14 -18.21 11.30
CA SER A 128 5.95 -17.80 10.55
C SER A 128 5.90 -18.40 9.14
N GLN A 129 7.03 -18.69 8.51
CA GLN A 129 7.08 -19.43 7.24
C GLN A 129 6.78 -20.92 7.48
N LEU A 130 7.37 -21.51 8.54
CA LEU A 130 7.10 -22.89 8.93
C LEU A 130 5.60 -23.13 9.23
N ALA A 131 4.93 -22.16 9.87
CA ALA A 131 3.48 -22.21 10.13
C ALA A 131 2.59 -22.02 8.88
N ARG A 132 3.15 -21.58 7.74
CA ARG A 132 2.44 -21.46 6.45
C ARG A 132 2.52 -22.74 5.61
N LEU A 133 3.50 -23.61 5.87
CA LEU A 133 3.67 -24.85 5.12
C LEU A 133 2.64 -25.91 5.50
N PRO A 134 2.26 -26.81 4.56
CA PRO A 134 1.58 -28.05 4.90
C PRO A 134 2.37 -28.86 5.94
N VAL A 135 1.68 -29.43 6.93
CA VAL A 135 2.27 -30.26 8.01
C VAL A 135 3.35 -31.24 7.53
N PRO A 136 3.17 -32.07 6.47
CA PRO A 136 4.21 -32.98 6.01
C PRO A 136 5.48 -32.27 5.52
N MET A 137 5.35 -31.14 4.82
CA MET A 137 6.50 -30.37 4.33
C MET A 137 7.24 -29.66 5.47
N ALA A 138 6.49 -29.15 6.47
CA ALA A 138 7.09 -28.57 7.68
C ALA A 138 7.91 -29.61 8.46
N LEU A 139 7.40 -30.84 8.59
CA LEU A 139 8.12 -31.95 9.23
C LEU A 139 9.34 -32.40 8.39
N GLU A 140 9.23 -32.43 7.06
CA GLU A 140 10.36 -32.72 6.18
C GLU A 140 11.47 -31.66 6.29
N ALA A 141 11.11 -30.37 6.30
CA ALA A 141 12.06 -29.26 6.49
C ALA A 141 12.82 -29.34 7.83
N LEU A 142 12.11 -29.64 8.92
CA LEU A 142 12.71 -29.85 10.25
C LEU A 142 13.65 -31.06 10.25
N ASN A 143 13.24 -32.18 9.65
CA ASN A 143 14.05 -33.39 9.54
C ASN A 143 15.28 -33.20 8.62
N GLU A 144 15.19 -32.39 7.57
CA GLU A 144 16.35 -32.05 6.75
C GLU A 144 17.33 -31.16 7.54
N PHE A 145 16.83 -30.12 8.21
CA PHE A 145 17.66 -29.24 9.03
C PHE A 145 18.39 -30.01 10.13
N SER A 146 17.73 -30.95 10.81
CA SER A 146 18.35 -31.80 11.84
C SER A 146 19.41 -32.77 11.31
N ARG A 147 19.51 -32.98 9.99
CA ARG A 147 20.52 -33.85 9.36
C ARG A 147 21.73 -33.08 8.82
N ARG A 148 21.70 -31.75 8.79
CA ARG A 148 22.83 -30.95 8.30
C ARG A 148 23.85 -30.74 9.41
N ASP A 149 25.12 -30.65 9.03
CA ASP A 149 26.17 -30.15 9.91
C ASP A 149 25.96 -28.64 10.11
N LEU A 150 25.80 -28.23 11.37
CA LEU A 150 25.55 -26.85 11.78
C LEU A 150 26.80 -26.18 12.37
N SER A 151 27.94 -26.87 12.45
CA SER A 151 29.15 -26.41 13.16
C SER A 151 29.79 -25.15 12.56
N ASP A 152 29.71 -24.94 11.25
CA ASP A 152 30.22 -23.74 10.54
C ASP A 152 29.10 -22.72 10.18
N VAL A 153 27.86 -22.95 10.64
CA VAL A 153 26.70 -22.16 10.23
C VAL A 153 26.60 -20.87 11.06
N ARG A 154 27.07 -19.75 10.48
CA ARG A 154 27.00 -18.42 11.10
C ARG A 154 25.59 -17.86 11.28
N ASN A 155 24.59 -18.35 10.54
CA ASN A 155 23.21 -17.88 10.60
C ASN A 155 22.21 -19.03 10.34
N PHE A 156 21.67 -19.58 11.43
CA PHE A 156 20.72 -20.69 11.43
C PHE A 156 19.40 -20.34 10.73
N SER A 157 18.85 -19.15 11.00
CA SER A 157 17.61 -18.66 10.38
C SER A 157 17.72 -18.57 8.85
N ALA A 158 18.83 -18.04 8.32
CA ALA A 158 19.06 -17.98 6.87
C ALA A 158 19.18 -19.37 6.22
N LEU A 159 19.88 -20.31 6.87
CA LEU A 159 19.96 -21.70 6.40
C LEU A 159 18.59 -22.37 6.41
N PHE A 160 17.80 -22.19 7.47
CA PHE A 160 16.46 -22.78 7.58
C PHE A 160 15.52 -22.25 6.48
N VAL A 161 15.46 -20.93 6.26
CA VAL A 161 14.70 -20.32 5.15
C VAL A 161 15.13 -20.85 3.78
N SER A 162 16.41 -21.18 3.60
CA SER A 162 16.88 -21.77 2.33
C SER A 162 16.33 -23.18 2.08
N ILE A 163 16.11 -23.97 3.14
CA ILE A 163 15.48 -25.29 3.08
C ILE A 163 13.98 -25.15 2.80
N LEU A 164 13.27 -24.27 3.52
CA LEU A 164 11.85 -24.01 3.31
C LEU A 164 11.57 -23.63 1.85
N ARG A 165 12.31 -22.65 1.30
CA ARG A 165 12.16 -22.20 -0.09
C ARG A 165 12.46 -23.29 -1.13
N ARG A 166 13.39 -24.20 -0.84
CA ARG A 166 13.69 -25.31 -1.76
C ARG A 166 12.53 -26.31 -1.79
N LEU A 167 12.01 -26.69 -0.62
CA LEU A 167 10.87 -27.60 -0.52
C LEU A 167 9.58 -27.00 -1.11
N GLU A 168 9.34 -25.69 -0.93
CA GLU A 168 8.28 -24.95 -1.65
C GLU A 168 8.46 -25.07 -3.18
N SER A 169 9.66 -24.78 -3.69
CA SER A 169 9.94 -24.87 -5.14
C SER A 169 9.87 -26.30 -5.69
N ASP A 170 10.21 -27.31 -4.90
CA ASP A 170 10.14 -28.72 -5.32
C ASP A 170 8.68 -29.21 -5.32
N PHE A 171 7.84 -28.73 -4.38
CA PHE A 171 6.41 -29.00 -4.35
C PHE A 171 5.67 -28.35 -5.54
N ASP A 172 5.93 -27.07 -5.82
CA ASP A 172 5.34 -26.35 -6.96
C ASP A 172 5.74 -26.97 -8.32
N ARG A 173 6.92 -27.60 -8.41
CA ARG A 173 7.37 -28.33 -9.60
C ARG A 173 6.84 -29.76 -9.66
N GLY A 174 6.65 -30.42 -8.52
CA GLY A 174 6.21 -31.82 -8.41
C GLY A 174 4.70 -32.02 -8.62
N GLY A 175 3.88 -30.99 -8.45
CA GLY A 175 2.41 -31.08 -8.59
C GLY A 175 1.90 -31.35 -10.01
N ALA A 176 2.72 -31.10 -11.05
CA ALA A 176 2.37 -31.37 -12.44
C ALA A 176 2.98 -32.72 -12.89
N GLY A 177 2.28 -33.81 -12.56
CA GLY A 177 2.60 -35.17 -13.00
C GLY A 177 2.42 -35.39 -14.52
N ALA A 178 3.22 -34.72 -15.34
CA ALA A 178 3.47 -35.13 -16.71
C ALA A 178 4.48 -36.29 -16.68
N PRO A 179 4.14 -37.51 -17.15
CA PRO A 179 5.07 -38.62 -17.14
C PRO A 179 6.26 -38.30 -18.06
N PRO A 180 7.48 -38.78 -17.75
CA PRO A 180 8.62 -38.64 -18.64
C PRO A 180 8.29 -39.31 -19.97
N GLN A 181 8.26 -38.52 -21.04
CA GLN A 181 7.99 -39.01 -22.38
C GLN A 181 9.17 -39.87 -22.84
N GLY A 182 9.09 -41.17 -22.55
CA GLY A 182 10.14 -42.14 -22.85
C GLY A 182 10.44 -42.17 -24.36
N GLY A 183 11.62 -41.71 -24.74
CA GLY A 183 12.11 -41.81 -26.11
C GLY A 183 12.24 -43.28 -26.53
N MET A 184 11.36 -43.72 -27.43
CA MET A 184 11.42 -45.04 -28.03
C MET A 184 12.67 -45.18 -28.92
N PRO A 185 13.41 -46.31 -28.85
CA PRO A 185 14.59 -46.52 -29.66
C PRO A 185 14.29 -47.03 -31.09
N HIS A 186 15.31 -46.81 -31.91
CA HIS A 186 15.45 -46.98 -33.35
C HIS A 186 15.08 -48.35 -33.97
N MET A 187 14.37 -48.32 -35.10
CA MET A 187 14.34 -49.25 -36.26
C MET A 187 13.74 -48.47 -37.47
N MET A 188 13.85 -48.83 -38.77
CA MET A 188 14.52 -49.97 -39.43
C MET A 188 14.98 -49.63 -40.88
N ALA A 189 16.26 -49.91 -41.18
CA ALA A 189 16.80 -50.40 -42.48
C ALA A 189 16.82 -49.56 -43.81
N PRO A 190 17.77 -49.86 -44.75
CA PRO A 190 18.25 -49.02 -45.88
C PRO A 190 17.99 -49.74 -47.26
N PRO A 191 18.81 -49.73 -48.37
CA PRO A 191 20.03 -48.97 -48.77
C PRO A 191 20.20 -48.50 -50.27
N ALA A 192 20.95 -47.42 -50.51
CA ALA A 192 21.74 -47.11 -51.73
C ALA A 192 22.63 -45.86 -51.48
N GLN A 193 23.85 -45.65 -52.01
CA GLN A 193 24.82 -46.45 -52.79
C GLN A 193 26.26 -45.89 -52.52
N MET A 194 27.29 -46.69 -52.84
CA MET A 194 28.75 -46.41 -52.77
C MET A 194 29.30 -46.03 -54.19
N PRO A 195 30.62 -45.78 -54.48
CA PRO A 195 31.79 -45.35 -53.66
C PRO A 195 32.66 -44.20 -54.35
N PRO A 196 34.01 -44.28 -54.60
CA PRO A 196 35.13 -43.69 -53.80
C PRO A 196 36.13 -42.81 -54.64
N PRO A 197 37.47 -42.74 -54.40
CA PRO A 197 38.26 -42.09 -53.33
C PRO A 197 39.37 -41.12 -53.86
N VAL A 198 40.25 -40.59 -52.97
CA VAL A 198 41.74 -40.39 -53.11
C VAL A 198 42.21 -39.27 -52.15
N GLY A 199 43.38 -39.42 -51.48
CA GLY A 199 44.06 -38.28 -50.83
C GLY A 199 44.94 -38.60 -49.61
N MET A 200 46.23 -38.80 -49.85
CA MET A 200 47.31 -39.12 -48.89
C MET A 200 47.62 -38.08 -47.78
N ASN A 201 48.52 -38.47 -46.86
CA ASN A 201 49.47 -37.67 -46.05
C ASN A 201 49.01 -37.11 -44.68
N ARG A 202 49.88 -36.88 -43.66
CA ARG A 202 51.27 -37.35 -43.33
C ARG A 202 51.71 -36.81 -41.94
N MET A 203 52.36 -37.67 -41.13
CA MET A 203 53.33 -37.43 -40.01
C MET A 203 53.13 -36.31 -38.94
N GLY A 204 53.34 -36.73 -37.67
CA GLY A 204 54.17 -36.02 -36.66
C GLY A 204 53.49 -34.90 -35.85
N MET A 205 54.00 -34.50 -34.69
CA MET A 205 55.04 -35.07 -33.80
C MET A 205 54.86 -34.47 -32.37
N VAL A 206 55.81 -34.75 -31.47
CA VAL A 206 56.05 -34.16 -30.12
C VAL A 206 56.00 -32.61 -30.07
N ASP A 207 56.01 -31.88 -28.94
CA ASP A 207 56.36 -32.20 -27.54
C ASP A 207 55.72 -31.21 -26.53
N SER A 208 55.98 -31.47 -25.26
CA SER A 208 55.81 -30.67 -24.02
C SER A 208 56.31 -29.22 -24.09
N VAL A 209 55.79 -28.33 -23.21
CA VAL A 209 56.58 -27.40 -22.34
C VAL A 209 55.68 -26.59 -21.39
N GLN A 210 56.20 -26.30 -20.19
CA GLN A 210 55.55 -25.51 -19.13
C GLN A 210 55.67 -23.98 -19.36
N GLY A 211 54.73 -23.19 -18.83
CA GLY A 211 54.81 -21.72 -18.79
C GLY A 211 54.39 -21.16 -17.44
N GLN A 212 55.26 -20.35 -16.81
CA GLN A 212 55.03 -19.73 -15.50
C GLN A 212 54.14 -18.47 -15.61
N PHE A 213 53.36 -18.18 -14.57
CA PHE A 213 52.73 -16.87 -14.37
C PHE A 213 53.56 -16.01 -13.41
N GLN A 214 53.83 -14.75 -13.80
CA GLN A 214 54.36 -13.71 -12.93
C GLN A 214 53.42 -12.50 -12.93
N MET A 215 53.18 -11.94 -11.75
CA MET A 215 52.44 -10.69 -11.54
C MET A 215 53.36 -9.48 -11.74
N PRO A 216 52.81 -8.34 -12.16
CA PRO A 216 53.28 -7.07 -11.61
C PRO A 216 52.12 -6.18 -11.14
N GLY A 217 52.28 -5.57 -9.97
CA GLY A 217 51.43 -4.48 -9.50
C GLY A 217 52.19 -3.15 -9.56
N GLN A 218 51.47 -2.07 -9.86
CA GLN A 218 51.91 -0.70 -9.58
C GLN A 218 50.72 0.16 -9.11
N VAL A 219 50.97 1.03 -8.13
CA VAL A 219 50.03 2.02 -7.59
C VAL A 219 50.47 3.42 -8.03
N PRO A 220 49.59 4.28 -8.60
CA PRO A 220 49.96 5.64 -8.95
C PRO A 220 50.07 6.57 -7.73
N GLN A 221 51.08 7.43 -7.70
CA GLN A 221 51.15 8.58 -6.79
C GLN A 221 50.50 9.82 -7.42
N TYR A 222 49.83 10.63 -6.60
CA TYR A 222 49.34 11.97 -6.97
C TYR A 222 50.23 13.07 -6.37
N PRO A 223 50.60 14.12 -7.11
CA PRO A 223 51.35 15.25 -6.57
C PRO A 223 50.44 16.27 -5.86
N MET A 224 50.97 16.86 -4.79
CA MET A 224 50.34 17.94 -4.01
C MET A 224 50.35 19.28 -4.77
N ALA A 225 49.29 20.07 -4.64
CA ALA A 225 49.22 21.44 -5.15
C ALA A 225 49.60 22.47 -4.07
N MET A 226 50.27 23.55 -4.48
CA MET A 226 50.51 24.77 -3.70
C MET A 226 49.88 25.97 -4.44
N PRO A 227 49.46 27.04 -3.75
CA PRO A 227 48.67 28.11 -4.35
C PRO A 227 49.52 29.27 -4.88
N GLY A 228 49.13 29.86 -6.01
CA GLY A 228 49.71 31.14 -6.45
C GLY A 228 49.29 31.61 -7.85
N GLN A 229 48.78 32.86 -7.89
CA GLN A 229 48.74 33.78 -9.03
C GLN A 229 47.73 33.54 -10.18
N MET A 230 46.92 34.58 -10.44
CA MET A 230 46.14 34.76 -11.66
C MET A 230 47.04 35.34 -12.78
N PRO A 231 46.65 35.21 -14.05
CA PRO A 231 46.45 36.44 -14.83
C PRO A 231 45.23 36.42 -15.77
N SER A 232 44.85 37.61 -16.20
CA SER A 232 43.66 37.92 -17.02
C SER A 232 43.83 37.64 -18.53
N THR A 233 42.67 37.52 -19.20
CA THR A 233 42.41 37.86 -20.64
C THR A 233 43.22 37.18 -21.75
N MET A 234 42.52 36.49 -22.66
CA MET A 234 42.64 36.58 -24.13
C MET A 234 41.45 35.81 -24.81
N PRO A 235 41.17 35.95 -26.12
CA PRO A 235 39.79 35.93 -26.64
C PRO A 235 39.33 34.66 -27.39
N PHE A 236 38.05 34.71 -27.78
CA PHE A 236 37.32 33.83 -28.70
C PHE A 236 38.13 33.30 -29.90
N ASN A 237 37.93 32.01 -30.21
CA ASN A 237 37.98 31.50 -31.58
C ASN A 237 37.03 30.27 -31.70
N PRO A 238 36.10 30.20 -32.68
CA PRO A 238 35.19 29.06 -32.82
C PRO A 238 35.71 28.01 -33.80
N MET A 239 35.58 26.72 -33.45
CA MET A 239 35.66 25.62 -34.41
C MET A 239 34.67 24.50 -34.09
N ASP A 240 34.18 23.87 -35.17
CA ASP A 240 33.37 22.65 -35.20
C ASP A 240 33.96 21.49 -34.37
N PRO A 241 33.11 20.52 -34.01
CA PRO A 241 33.36 19.21 -34.60
C PRO A 241 32.10 18.49 -35.09
N GLN A 242 32.16 17.95 -36.31
CA GLN A 242 31.30 16.82 -36.70
C GLN A 242 31.79 15.55 -35.99
N VAL A 243 30.87 14.83 -35.34
CA VAL A 243 31.13 13.51 -34.75
C VAL A 243 30.28 12.46 -35.46
N VAL A 244 30.95 11.44 -35.98
CA VAL A 244 30.34 10.30 -36.68
C VAL A 244 29.68 9.36 -35.66
N MET A 245 28.38 9.14 -35.79
CA MET A 245 27.63 8.18 -34.98
C MET A 245 27.77 6.75 -35.53
N THR A 246 28.04 5.79 -34.65
CA THR A 246 27.98 4.34 -34.92
C THR A 246 26.70 3.76 -34.30
N PRO A 247 25.95 2.88 -35.00
CA PRO A 247 24.70 2.34 -34.47
C PRO A 247 24.93 1.15 -33.52
N GLY A 248 24.50 1.29 -32.27
CA GLY A 248 24.52 0.24 -31.24
C GLY A 248 23.31 -0.70 -31.28
N LEU A 249 23.47 -1.89 -30.69
CA LEU A 249 22.56 -3.03 -30.75
C LEU A 249 21.27 -2.87 -29.90
N ALA A 250 20.21 -3.58 -30.29
CA ALA A 250 18.92 -3.61 -29.60
C ALA A 250 18.88 -4.60 -28.41
N PRO A 251 18.19 -4.27 -27.29
CA PRO A 251 18.02 -5.17 -26.15
C PRO A 251 16.82 -6.11 -26.27
N MET A 252 16.89 -7.29 -25.63
CA MET A 252 15.80 -8.29 -25.60
C MET A 252 14.75 -8.02 -24.51
N PRO A 253 13.47 -8.42 -24.71
CA PRO A 253 12.41 -8.30 -23.70
C PRO A 253 12.20 -9.60 -22.88
N GLY A 254 11.84 -9.48 -21.60
CA GLY A 254 11.22 -10.59 -20.85
C GLY A 254 11.44 -10.66 -19.34
N MET A 255 10.82 -9.76 -18.55
CA MET A 255 10.58 -9.94 -17.10
C MET A 255 9.27 -9.24 -16.67
N PRO A 256 8.42 -9.85 -15.82
CA PRO A 256 7.12 -9.27 -15.48
C PRO A 256 7.10 -8.39 -14.22
N GLY A 257 6.77 -7.11 -14.39
CA GLY A 257 5.57 -6.55 -13.73
C GLY A 257 5.59 -6.15 -12.26
N GLN A 258 6.62 -5.46 -11.76
CA GLN A 258 6.40 -4.45 -10.72
C GLN A 258 5.97 -3.11 -11.38
N TYR A 259 5.33 -2.21 -10.62
CA TYR A 259 4.87 -0.91 -11.10
C TYR A 259 6.06 0.00 -11.47
N MET A 260 6.62 -0.19 -12.67
CA MET A 260 7.51 0.76 -13.31
C MET A 260 6.71 2.04 -13.58
N GLY A 261 7.10 3.13 -12.91
CA GLY A 261 6.81 4.47 -13.43
C GLY A 261 7.43 4.63 -14.82
N ALA A 262 7.03 5.66 -15.57
CA ALA A 262 7.75 6.03 -16.78
C ALA A 262 9.25 6.20 -16.47
N PRO A 263 10.16 5.74 -17.34
CA PRO A 263 11.59 5.67 -17.03
C PRO A 263 12.10 7.03 -16.57
N GLU A 264 12.82 7.05 -15.44
CA GLU A 264 13.29 8.29 -14.81
C GLU A 264 14.25 9.11 -15.69
N SER A 265 14.79 8.51 -16.76
CA SER A 265 15.77 9.08 -17.69
C SER A 265 15.35 10.38 -18.36
N ASP A 266 14.05 10.65 -18.49
CA ASP A 266 13.53 11.81 -19.23
C ASP A 266 13.18 13.00 -18.31
N ARG A 267 13.39 12.87 -16.98
CA ARG A 267 13.12 13.96 -16.03
C ARG A 267 14.29 14.94 -15.99
N HIS A 268 14.05 16.15 -16.47
CA HIS A 268 15.02 17.25 -16.39
C HIS A 268 15.30 17.62 -14.91
N ASN A 269 16.56 17.56 -14.50
CA ASN A 269 17.00 17.93 -13.16
C ASN A 269 17.27 19.43 -13.13
N TYR A 270 16.50 20.16 -12.32
CA TYR A 270 16.54 21.62 -12.18
C TYR A 270 17.47 22.10 -11.06
N GLY A 271 18.29 21.24 -10.46
CA GLY A 271 19.08 21.57 -9.27
C GLY A 271 20.03 22.76 -9.46
N MET A 272 20.60 22.95 -10.65
CA MET A 272 21.49 24.08 -10.94
C MET A 272 20.71 25.39 -11.15
N GLU A 273 19.57 25.33 -11.83
CA GLU A 273 18.68 26.45 -12.11
C GLU A 273 17.96 26.92 -10.84
N GLN A 274 17.63 25.98 -9.94
CA GLN A 274 17.16 26.26 -8.58
C GLN A 274 18.21 27.07 -7.80
N LEU A 275 19.47 26.62 -7.80
CA LEU A 275 20.56 27.32 -7.13
C LEU A 275 20.79 28.73 -7.72
N GLN A 276 20.75 28.88 -9.06
CA GLN A 276 20.84 30.18 -9.73
C GLN A 276 19.69 31.13 -9.37
N MET A 277 18.50 30.59 -9.10
CA MET A 277 17.32 31.33 -8.62
C MET A 277 17.35 31.63 -7.10
N GLY A 278 18.44 31.28 -6.39
CA GLY A 278 18.58 31.52 -4.95
C GLY A 278 17.84 30.51 -4.05
N VAL A 279 17.46 29.35 -4.59
CA VAL A 279 16.87 28.26 -3.79
C VAL A 279 17.97 27.59 -2.97
N ARG A 280 17.68 27.34 -1.68
CA ARG A 280 18.53 26.60 -0.74
C ARG A 280 18.45 25.11 -1.01
N VAL A 281 19.03 24.68 -2.13
CA VAL A 281 19.03 23.30 -2.63
C VAL A 281 19.46 22.28 -1.57
N ASP A 282 20.46 22.60 -0.73
CA ASP A 282 20.94 21.72 0.34
C ASP A 282 19.90 21.44 1.43
N GLU A 283 18.95 22.35 1.68
CA GLU A 283 17.84 22.13 2.60
C GLU A 283 16.68 21.46 1.86
N PHE A 284 16.39 21.92 0.64
CA PHE A 284 15.22 21.52 -0.15
C PHE A 284 15.32 20.08 -0.66
N HIS A 285 16.47 19.65 -1.18
CA HIS A 285 16.70 18.30 -1.72
C HIS A 285 16.75 17.22 -0.64
N LYS A 286 16.96 17.59 0.63
CA LYS A 286 16.89 16.64 1.76
C LYS A 286 15.44 16.27 2.14
N LEU A 287 14.44 17.00 1.65
CA LEU A 287 13.03 16.77 1.99
C LEU A 287 12.37 15.68 1.12
N SER A 288 12.81 15.54 -0.13
CA SER A 288 12.39 14.45 -1.03
C SER A 288 13.37 14.30 -2.19
N PRO A 289 13.68 13.08 -2.66
CA PRO A 289 14.48 12.87 -3.88
C PRO A 289 13.84 13.47 -5.13
N HIS A 290 12.53 13.77 -5.10
CA HIS A 290 11.84 14.41 -6.23
C HIS A 290 12.04 15.93 -6.30
N ALA A 291 12.54 16.58 -5.23
CA ALA A 291 12.68 18.03 -5.15
C ALA A 291 13.68 18.63 -6.16
N THR A 292 14.68 17.86 -6.60
CA THR A 292 15.62 18.20 -7.69
C THR A 292 14.93 18.39 -9.05
N TYR A 293 13.80 17.73 -9.28
CA TYR A 293 13.05 17.77 -10.54
C TYR A 293 11.88 18.79 -10.52
N VAL A 294 11.67 19.49 -9.40
CA VAL A 294 10.67 20.57 -9.33
C VAL A 294 11.21 21.83 -10.02
N HIS A 295 10.39 22.47 -10.84
CA HIS A 295 10.81 23.68 -11.55
C HIS A 295 11.31 24.79 -10.59
N PRO A 296 12.30 25.63 -10.96
CA PRO A 296 12.91 26.61 -10.05
C PRO A 296 11.93 27.61 -9.42
N ALA A 297 11.00 28.17 -10.21
CA ALA A 297 10.03 29.14 -9.70
C ALA A 297 9.07 28.58 -8.61
N PRO A 298 8.41 27.42 -8.78
CA PRO A 298 7.73 26.71 -7.69
C PRO A 298 8.60 26.45 -6.46
N SER A 299 9.86 26.05 -6.67
CA SER A 299 10.80 25.76 -5.57
C SER A 299 11.13 27.00 -4.75
N LEU A 300 11.40 28.13 -5.41
CA LEU A 300 11.59 29.43 -4.77
C LEU A 300 10.34 29.87 -4.00
N LYS A 301 9.14 29.70 -4.58
CA LYS A 301 7.87 30.02 -3.90
C LYS A 301 7.64 29.17 -2.64
N LEU A 302 7.96 27.88 -2.68
CA LEU A 302 7.90 26.99 -1.51
C LEU A 302 8.88 27.42 -0.41
N GLN A 303 10.09 27.87 -0.79
CA GLN A 303 11.04 28.44 0.15
C GLN A 303 10.54 29.76 0.77
N THR A 304 10.01 30.69 -0.03
CA THR A 304 9.45 31.95 0.49
C THR A 304 8.32 31.67 1.48
N LEU A 305 7.41 30.75 1.17
CA LEU A 305 6.34 30.33 2.08
C LEU A 305 6.89 29.70 3.37
N TRP A 306 7.97 28.93 3.30
CA TRP A 306 8.63 28.37 4.48
C TRP A 306 9.21 29.45 5.40
N ASP A 307 9.84 30.47 4.81
CA ASP A 307 10.41 31.63 5.51
C ASP A 307 9.34 32.55 6.11
N GLU A 308 8.17 32.65 5.46
CA GLU A 308 6.93 33.24 6.01
C GLU A 308 6.30 32.39 7.15
N GLY A 309 6.87 31.22 7.46
CA GLY A 309 6.40 30.33 8.53
C GLY A 309 5.37 29.27 8.09
N VAL A 310 5.00 29.23 6.81
CA VAL A 310 4.06 28.23 6.27
C VAL A 310 4.75 26.88 6.13
N ARG A 311 4.43 25.96 7.05
CA ARG A 311 4.99 24.60 7.10
C ARG A 311 4.47 23.65 6.00
N LEU A 312 4.23 24.15 4.79
CA LEU A 312 3.77 23.32 3.67
C LEU A 312 4.86 22.30 3.27
N VAL A 313 6.09 22.79 3.09
CA VAL A 313 7.23 22.04 2.55
C VAL A 313 7.59 20.80 3.40
N SER A 314 7.41 20.88 4.73
CA SER A 314 7.68 19.77 5.66
C SER A 314 6.55 18.76 5.81
N VAL A 315 5.39 18.98 5.16
CA VAL A 315 4.21 18.11 5.27
C VAL A 315 3.95 17.34 3.96
N LEU A 316 4.47 17.83 2.83
CA LEU A 316 4.39 17.14 1.54
C LEU A 316 5.12 15.79 1.58
N ASP A 317 4.43 14.73 1.14
CA ASP A 317 5.02 13.40 0.93
C ASP A 317 5.60 13.28 -0.48
N ASP A 318 6.38 12.22 -0.71
CA ASP A 318 7.04 11.97 -2.01
C ASP A 318 6.05 11.93 -3.18
N GLY A 319 4.80 11.50 -2.97
CA GLY A 319 3.76 11.52 -4.00
C GLY A 319 3.31 12.94 -4.38
N ALA A 320 3.26 13.86 -3.42
CA ALA A 320 3.02 15.28 -3.69
C ALA A 320 4.24 15.96 -4.35
N TRP A 321 5.47 15.57 -3.99
CA TRP A 321 6.68 16.05 -4.65
C TRP A 321 6.83 15.52 -6.09
N ASP A 322 6.54 14.25 -6.33
CA ASP A 322 6.49 13.65 -7.67
C ASP A 322 5.43 14.35 -8.54
N ALA A 323 4.25 14.64 -7.98
CA ALA A 323 3.23 15.44 -8.66
C ALA A 323 3.71 16.87 -8.97
N LEU A 324 4.46 17.53 -8.09
CA LEU A 324 5.06 18.84 -8.37
C LEU A 324 6.09 18.80 -9.50
N ALA A 325 6.92 17.76 -9.55
CA ALA A 325 7.91 17.56 -10.61
C ALA A 325 7.28 17.31 -11.99
N GLN A 326 6.02 16.83 -12.04
CA GLN A 326 5.28 16.60 -13.29
C GLN A 326 4.46 17.81 -13.78
N LEU A 327 4.30 18.86 -12.95
CA LEU A 327 3.51 20.05 -13.29
C LEU A 327 4.36 21.13 -13.97
N LYS A 328 3.76 21.87 -14.90
CA LYS A 328 4.43 23.05 -15.48
C LYS A 328 4.53 24.16 -14.43
N ALA A 329 5.54 25.01 -14.56
CA ALA A 329 5.79 26.13 -13.64
C ALA A 329 4.54 26.94 -13.20
N PRO A 330 3.66 27.45 -14.09
CA PRO A 330 2.48 28.21 -13.67
C PRO A 330 1.42 27.34 -12.98
N GLU A 331 1.30 26.07 -13.36
CA GLU A 331 0.34 25.11 -12.78
C GLU A 331 0.76 24.73 -11.36
N ALA A 332 2.05 24.41 -11.18
CA ALA A 332 2.66 24.14 -9.87
C ALA A 332 2.52 25.35 -8.92
N LEU A 333 2.79 26.57 -9.40
CA LEU A 333 2.58 27.79 -8.60
C LEU A 333 1.12 27.93 -8.15
N ALA A 334 0.15 27.76 -9.05
CA ALA A 334 -1.28 27.82 -8.70
C ALA A 334 -1.69 26.77 -7.66
N VAL A 335 -1.18 25.53 -7.76
CA VAL A 335 -1.40 24.47 -6.77
C VAL A 335 -0.81 24.84 -5.41
N ILE A 336 0.42 25.37 -5.38
CA ILE A 336 1.10 25.79 -4.14
C ILE A 336 0.32 26.91 -3.46
N GLU A 337 -0.14 27.92 -4.20
CA GLU A 337 -0.90 29.05 -3.64
C GLU A 337 -2.29 28.63 -3.14
N ASP A 338 -3.04 27.81 -3.88
CA ASP A 338 -4.33 27.25 -3.43
C ASP A 338 -4.18 26.50 -2.08
N VAL A 339 -3.11 25.72 -1.93
CA VAL A 339 -2.86 24.91 -0.72
C VAL A 339 -2.32 25.77 0.43
N ALA A 340 -1.43 26.72 0.17
CA ALA A 340 -0.89 27.64 1.17
C ALA A 340 -1.99 28.55 1.75
N ASN A 341 -2.80 29.17 0.90
CA ASN A 341 -3.96 29.98 1.30
C ASN A 341 -4.95 29.16 2.16
N LYS A 342 -5.14 27.88 1.81
CA LYS A 342 -6.03 26.99 2.56
C LYS A 342 -5.44 26.55 3.90
N LEU A 343 -4.12 26.41 4.00
CA LEU A 343 -3.39 26.03 5.21
C LEU A 343 -3.30 27.19 6.23
N GLN A 344 -3.16 28.44 5.75
CA GLN A 344 -3.20 29.65 6.59
C GLN A 344 -4.62 29.99 7.07
N GLY A 345 -5.66 29.51 6.39
CA GLY A 345 -7.05 29.78 6.76
C GLY A 345 -7.48 29.16 8.09
N PRO A 346 -8.58 29.63 8.72
CA PRO A 346 -9.05 29.15 10.03
C PRO A 346 -9.49 27.68 10.05
N ASN A 347 -9.60 27.05 8.88
CA ASN A 347 -9.97 25.65 8.73
C ASN A 347 -8.72 24.78 8.57
N ASN A 348 -8.15 24.32 9.69
CA ASN A 348 -6.99 23.43 9.69
C ASN A 348 -7.23 22.19 8.79
N LEU A 349 -6.38 22.02 7.77
CA LEU A 349 -6.47 20.92 6.80
C LEU A 349 -6.09 19.58 7.46
N ARG A 350 -7.08 18.72 7.71
CA ARG A 350 -6.88 17.39 8.32
C ARG A 350 -5.93 16.47 7.55
N ASN A 351 -5.77 16.68 6.25
CA ASN A 351 -4.83 15.94 5.40
C ASN A 351 -4.40 16.84 4.24
N VAL A 352 -3.21 17.43 4.37
CA VAL A 352 -2.66 18.37 3.39
C VAL A 352 -2.38 17.65 2.07
N ASN A 353 -1.76 16.47 2.08
CA ASN A 353 -1.34 15.77 0.87
C ASN A 353 -2.53 15.27 0.04
N ALA A 354 -3.61 14.80 0.68
CA ALA A 354 -4.85 14.47 -0.02
C ALA A 354 -5.51 15.71 -0.67
N PHE A 355 -5.45 16.87 -0.02
CA PHE A 355 -5.93 18.13 -0.58
C PHE A 355 -5.02 18.59 -1.73
N PHE A 356 -3.71 18.61 -1.53
CA PHE A 356 -2.68 18.93 -2.52
C PHE A 356 -2.88 18.10 -3.79
N MET A 357 -2.94 16.78 -3.67
CA MET A 357 -3.18 15.86 -4.78
C MET A 357 -4.56 16.02 -5.41
N SER A 358 -5.56 16.58 -4.71
CA SER A 358 -6.86 16.92 -5.32
C SER A 358 -6.81 18.19 -6.18
N VAL A 359 -5.92 19.14 -5.86
CA VAL A 359 -5.68 20.35 -6.66
C VAL A 359 -4.74 20.02 -7.83
N ALA A 360 -3.61 19.34 -7.59
CA ALA A 360 -2.65 18.93 -8.61
C ALA A 360 -3.27 18.09 -9.73
N ARG A 361 -4.18 17.15 -9.41
CA ARG A 361 -4.92 16.33 -10.39
C ARG A 361 -5.85 17.11 -11.35
N LYS A 362 -6.06 18.42 -11.14
CA LYS A 362 -6.75 19.28 -12.11
C LYS A 362 -5.84 19.68 -13.28
N PHE A 363 -4.53 19.72 -13.04
CA PHE A 363 -3.51 20.21 -13.96
C PHE A 363 -2.67 19.08 -14.55
N LEU A 364 -2.36 18.04 -13.75
CA LEU A 364 -1.70 16.84 -14.27
C LEU A 364 -2.49 16.28 -15.46
N PRO A 365 -1.81 15.93 -16.57
CA PRO A 365 -2.48 15.31 -17.70
C PRO A 365 -3.18 14.05 -17.20
N GLN A 366 -4.50 13.98 -17.38
CA GLN A 366 -5.22 12.74 -17.10
C GLN A 366 -4.74 11.71 -18.12
N GLY A 367 -3.77 10.89 -17.71
CA GLY A 367 -3.26 9.78 -18.49
C GLY A 367 -4.43 8.98 -19.06
N PRO A 368 -4.31 8.47 -20.31
CA PRO A 368 -5.44 8.02 -21.10
C PRO A 368 -6.30 7.05 -20.28
N ARG A 369 -7.45 7.56 -19.81
CA ARG A 369 -8.35 6.80 -18.93
C ARG A 369 -8.68 5.52 -19.66
N SER A 370 -8.19 4.39 -19.15
CA SER A 370 -8.14 3.13 -19.89
C SER A 370 -9.53 2.81 -20.46
N ALA A 371 -9.69 3.00 -21.78
CA ALA A 371 -10.95 2.85 -22.50
C ALA A 371 -11.28 1.36 -22.75
N ALA A 372 -10.94 0.51 -21.78
CA ALA A 372 -10.93 -0.93 -21.85
C ALA A 372 -12.12 -1.52 -21.07
N ALA A 373 -13.34 -1.29 -21.58
CA ALA A 373 -14.56 -2.09 -21.30
C ALA A 373 -15.78 -1.64 -22.13
N ALA A 374 -15.61 -1.08 -23.32
CA ALA A 374 -16.73 -0.81 -24.25
C ALA A 374 -16.56 -1.69 -25.49
N GLY A 375 -17.48 -2.63 -25.70
CA GLY A 375 -17.42 -3.57 -26.82
C GLY A 375 -17.61 -2.90 -28.19
N PRO A 376 -17.10 -3.51 -29.27
CA PRO A 376 -17.20 -2.94 -30.62
C PRO A 376 -18.64 -3.08 -31.15
N GLY A 377 -19.41 -1.98 -31.13
CA GLY A 377 -20.81 -2.05 -31.60
C GLY A 377 -21.69 -0.83 -31.35
N ALA A 378 -21.21 0.40 -31.59
CA ALA A 378 -22.08 1.57 -31.66
C ALA A 378 -21.50 2.65 -32.60
N TYR A 379 -22.32 3.12 -33.54
CA TYR A 379 -22.03 4.27 -34.39
C TYR A 379 -21.97 5.57 -33.56
N PRO A 380 -21.22 6.60 -33.99
CA PRO A 380 -21.02 7.80 -33.20
C PRO A 380 -22.27 8.72 -33.22
N PRO A 381 -22.80 9.14 -32.06
CA PRO A 381 -23.64 10.33 -31.99
C PRO A 381 -22.76 11.58 -32.01
N THR A 382 -23.17 12.56 -32.79
CA THR A 382 -22.52 13.87 -32.92
C THR A 382 -22.52 14.66 -31.61
N GLY A 383 -21.36 15.22 -31.27
CA GLY A 383 -21.21 16.48 -30.54
C GLY A 383 -22.07 16.72 -29.29
N GLN A 384 -21.70 16.13 -28.16
CA GLN A 384 -21.98 16.76 -26.85
C GLN A 384 -20.70 16.85 -26.01
N THR A 385 -20.22 18.09 -25.85
CA THR A 385 -19.23 18.45 -24.84
C THR A 385 -19.75 18.04 -23.47
N ARG A 386 -19.04 17.13 -22.78
CA ARG A 386 -19.39 16.68 -21.43
C ARG A 386 -19.07 17.76 -20.41
N VAL A 387 -19.88 18.81 -20.39
CA VAL A 387 -19.90 19.81 -19.33
C VAL A 387 -20.17 19.06 -18.02
N VAL A 388 -19.24 19.14 -17.08
CA VAL A 388 -19.51 18.77 -15.69
C VAL A 388 -20.49 19.82 -15.15
N ARG A 389 -21.79 19.59 -15.37
CA ARG A 389 -22.85 20.38 -14.75
C ARG A 389 -22.70 20.24 -13.24
N GLN A 390 -22.08 21.23 -12.61
CA GLN A 390 -22.41 21.55 -11.23
C GLN A 390 -23.89 21.93 -11.25
N SER A 391 -24.76 21.05 -10.76
CA SER A 391 -26.18 21.36 -10.59
C SER A 391 -26.30 22.65 -9.77
N PRO A 392 -27.13 23.61 -10.16
CA PRO A 392 -27.29 24.86 -9.42
C PRO A 392 -27.65 24.55 -7.96
N ARG A 393 -26.77 24.94 -7.04
CA ARG A 393 -26.93 24.67 -5.60
C ARG A 393 -28.22 25.32 -5.11
N GLY A 394 -29.10 24.52 -4.52
CA GLY A 394 -30.32 25.00 -3.85
C GLY A 394 -31.63 24.79 -4.62
N VAL A 395 -31.61 24.22 -5.82
CA VAL A 395 -32.86 23.74 -6.46
C VAL A 395 -33.28 22.44 -5.78
N ALA A 396 -34.45 22.43 -5.15
CA ALA A 396 -35.06 21.23 -4.59
C ALA A 396 -35.28 20.19 -5.71
N GLY A 397 -35.00 18.92 -5.42
CA GLY A 397 -35.18 17.84 -6.37
C GLY A 397 -36.65 17.63 -6.72
N ASP A 398 -36.92 17.18 -7.94
CA ASP A 398 -38.30 16.89 -8.34
C ASP A 398 -38.83 15.64 -7.61
N LEU A 399 -39.61 15.84 -6.54
CA LEU A 399 -40.29 14.78 -5.79
C LEU A 399 -41.68 14.41 -6.37
N SER A 400 -42.13 15.06 -7.46
CA SER A 400 -43.50 14.87 -8.00
C SER A 400 -43.77 13.46 -8.54
N SER A 401 -42.73 12.69 -8.85
CA SER A 401 -42.87 11.30 -9.30
C SER A 401 -42.90 10.25 -8.18
N LEU A 402 -42.83 10.65 -6.90
CA LEU A 402 -43.01 9.75 -5.76
C LEU A 402 -44.50 9.60 -5.42
N SER A 403 -44.87 8.48 -4.78
CA SER A 403 -46.24 8.24 -4.27
C SER A 403 -46.70 9.40 -3.35
N PRO A 404 -48.00 9.80 -3.37
CA PRO A 404 -48.51 10.85 -2.49
C PRO A 404 -48.23 10.59 -1.00
N ASP A 405 -48.32 9.34 -0.56
CA ASP A 405 -48.08 8.96 0.84
C ASP A 405 -46.61 9.18 1.25
N ILE A 406 -45.68 8.94 0.31
CA ILE A 406 -44.25 9.21 0.50
C ILE A 406 -43.98 10.71 0.58
N ARG A 407 -44.65 11.51 -0.26
CA ARG A 407 -44.51 12.98 -0.21
C ARG A 407 -45.02 13.51 1.12
N GLN A 408 -46.19 13.07 1.58
CA GLN A 408 -46.71 13.42 2.90
C GLN A 408 -45.72 13.04 4.01
N LYS A 409 -45.15 11.83 3.98
CA LYS A 409 -44.13 11.40 4.95
C LYS A 409 -42.85 12.25 4.90
N ILE A 410 -42.42 12.71 3.71
CA ILE A 410 -41.30 13.66 3.57
C ILE A 410 -41.66 15.00 4.22
N ASP A 411 -42.84 15.54 3.93
CA ASP A 411 -43.32 16.80 4.51
C ASP A 411 -43.46 16.70 6.04
N ASP A 412 -43.94 15.58 6.58
CA ASP A 412 -44.00 15.31 8.02
C ASP A 412 -42.61 15.30 8.68
N VAL A 413 -41.61 14.71 8.02
CA VAL A 413 -40.22 14.69 8.51
C VAL A 413 -39.59 16.08 8.42
N VAL A 414 -39.83 16.84 7.34
CA VAL A 414 -39.38 18.23 7.21
C VAL A 414 -40.03 19.11 8.27
N TYR A 415 -41.33 18.94 8.55
CA TYR A 415 -42.05 19.67 9.59
C TYR A 415 -41.51 19.36 10.98
N THR A 416 -41.34 18.07 11.30
CA THR A 416 -40.80 17.59 12.60
C THR A 416 -39.39 18.12 12.87
N HIS A 417 -38.55 18.18 11.82
CA HIS A 417 -37.14 18.57 11.94
C HIS A 417 -36.81 19.92 11.27
N GLN A 418 -37.78 20.84 11.17
CA GLN A 418 -37.68 22.09 10.40
C GLN A 418 -36.49 23.00 10.76
N SER A 419 -35.91 22.86 11.96
CA SER A 419 -34.71 23.56 12.41
C SER A 419 -33.42 23.04 11.77
N TYR A 420 -33.44 21.83 11.21
CA TYR A 420 -32.26 21.11 10.70
C TYR A 420 -32.42 20.60 9.27
N ILE A 421 -33.63 20.17 8.88
CA ILE A 421 -33.93 19.64 7.55
C ILE A 421 -34.90 20.60 6.85
N LYS A 422 -34.55 21.02 5.63
CA LYS A 422 -35.41 21.82 4.75
C LYS A 422 -35.78 21.01 3.52
N GLN A 423 -36.85 21.39 2.85
CA GLN A 423 -37.27 20.75 1.60
C GLN A 423 -36.21 20.89 0.48
N THR A 424 -35.36 21.92 0.55
CA THR A 424 -34.19 22.09 -0.33
C THR A 424 -33.06 21.09 -0.09
N ASP A 425 -33.03 20.39 1.04
CA ASP A 425 -32.02 19.35 1.33
C ASP A 425 -32.35 18.01 0.65
N PHE A 426 -33.59 17.84 0.19
CA PHE A 426 -33.98 16.81 -0.78
C PHE A 426 -33.59 17.27 -2.18
N ASP A 427 -32.29 17.41 -2.43
CA ASP A 427 -31.76 17.84 -3.72
C ASP A 427 -32.05 16.81 -4.84
N GLN A 428 -31.76 17.17 -6.09
CA GLN A 428 -31.98 16.29 -7.24
C GLN A 428 -31.28 14.91 -7.09
N GLY A 429 -30.12 14.84 -6.42
CA GLY A 429 -29.40 13.59 -6.18
C GLY A 429 -30.10 12.71 -5.15
N VAL A 430 -30.63 13.31 -4.07
CA VAL A 430 -31.49 12.63 -3.09
C VAL A 430 -32.77 12.14 -3.76
N ALA A 431 -33.46 13.00 -4.53
CA ALA A 431 -34.69 12.67 -5.22
C ALA A 431 -34.49 11.51 -6.22
N GLU A 432 -33.44 11.55 -7.06
CA GLU A 432 -33.11 10.45 -7.97
C GLU A 432 -32.70 9.15 -7.25
N ALA A 433 -32.10 9.24 -6.06
CA ALA A 433 -31.74 8.06 -5.28
C ALA A 433 -32.96 7.43 -4.59
N LEU A 434 -33.93 8.23 -4.13
CA LEU A 434 -35.22 7.77 -3.63
C LEU A 434 -36.04 7.11 -4.75
N LYS A 435 -36.10 7.68 -5.96
CA LYS A 435 -36.80 7.10 -7.13
C LYS A 435 -36.27 5.72 -7.58
N ARG A 436 -35.16 5.22 -7.02
CA ARG A 436 -34.57 3.90 -7.29
C ARG A 436 -34.86 2.86 -6.19
N LEU A 437 -35.49 3.27 -5.10
CA LEU A 437 -35.94 2.41 -4.02
C LEU A 437 -37.40 2.03 -4.23
N SER A 438 -37.83 0.91 -3.62
CA SER A 438 -39.24 0.60 -3.46
C SER A 438 -39.89 1.50 -2.40
N ASP A 439 -41.20 1.71 -2.49
CA ASP A 439 -41.96 2.54 -1.55
C ASP A 439 -41.73 2.15 -0.07
N TYR A 440 -41.61 0.86 0.22
CA TYR A 440 -41.30 0.33 1.54
C TYR A 440 -39.89 0.72 2.04
N GLU A 441 -38.87 0.62 1.17
CA GLU A 441 -37.51 1.06 1.51
C GLU A 441 -37.45 2.58 1.72
N ILE A 442 -38.22 3.36 0.95
CA ILE A 442 -38.30 4.82 1.12
C ILE A 442 -38.90 5.16 2.48
N LEU A 443 -40.01 4.52 2.86
CA LEU A 443 -40.61 4.73 4.19
C LEU A 443 -39.64 4.35 5.31
N SER A 444 -38.91 3.25 5.18
CA SER A 444 -37.89 2.85 6.17
C SER A 444 -36.71 3.83 6.25
N VAL A 445 -36.25 4.39 5.13
CA VAL A 445 -35.26 5.49 5.09
C VAL A 445 -35.77 6.73 5.82
N LEU A 446 -37.06 7.07 5.67
CA LEU A 446 -37.67 8.25 6.31
C LEU A 446 -37.89 8.04 7.81
N ASP A 447 -38.22 6.83 8.25
CA ASP A 447 -38.32 6.50 9.68
C ASP A 447 -36.93 6.47 10.37
N ASP A 448 -35.89 5.96 9.69
CA ASP A 448 -34.49 6.07 10.12
C ASP A 448 -34.04 7.54 10.25
N LEU A 449 -34.44 8.39 9.29
CA LEU A 449 -34.14 9.82 9.28
C LEU A 449 -34.88 10.55 10.42
N ASN A 450 -36.14 10.21 10.67
CA ASN A 450 -36.94 10.78 11.76
C ASN A 450 -36.41 10.37 13.15
N SER A 451 -35.89 9.14 13.27
CA SER A 451 -35.31 8.60 14.50
C SER A 451 -33.89 9.12 14.80
N ALA A 452 -33.30 9.92 13.91
CA ALA A 452 -31.91 10.35 14.02
C ALA A 452 -31.71 11.47 15.07
N GLN A 453 -31.49 11.10 16.33
CA GLN A 453 -31.25 12.01 17.47
C GLN A 453 -30.14 13.08 17.31
N ASN A 454 -29.33 13.05 16.24
CA ASN A 454 -28.10 13.85 16.10
C ASN A 454 -28.10 14.80 14.89
N LEU A 455 -29.26 15.13 14.30
CA LEU A 455 -29.37 16.04 13.15
C LEU A 455 -28.69 17.41 13.38
N ALA A 456 -28.71 17.93 14.61
CA ALA A 456 -28.01 19.16 14.99
C ALA A 456 -26.48 19.16 14.76
N THR A 457 -25.87 17.98 14.56
CA THR A 457 -24.42 17.84 14.28
C THR A 457 -24.10 17.66 12.80
N VAL A 458 -25.12 17.58 11.93
CA VAL A 458 -24.97 17.28 10.51
C VAL A 458 -24.74 18.57 9.71
N GLN A 459 -23.51 18.78 9.23
CA GLN A 459 -23.16 19.95 8.40
C GLN A 459 -23.64 19.86 6.94
N ASN A 460 -24.02 18.67 6.47
CA ASN A 460 -24.46 18.43 5.09
C ASN A 460 -25.59 17.39 5.10
N VAL A 461 -26.83 17.89 5.15
CA VAL A 461 -28.05 17.10 5.25
C VAL A 461 -28.28 16.21 4.01
N PRO A 462 -28.14 16.70 2.76
CA PRO A 462 -28.24 15.82 1.57
C PRO A 462 -27.27 14.63 1.62
N ALA A 463 -26.01 14.85 2.02
CA ALA A 463 -25.02 13.78 2.14
C ALA A 463 -25.36 12.78 3.25
N PHE A 464 -26.00 13.23 4.35
CA PHE A 464 -26.48 12.37 5.42
C PHE A 464 -27.66 11.51 4.97
N ILE A 465 -28.67 12.08 4.30
CA ILE A 465 -29.80 11.34 3.71
C ILE A 465 -29.27 10.29 2.71
N MET A 466 -28.35 10.67 1.83
CA MET A 466 -27.66 9.75 0.90
C MET A 466 -26.82 8.66 1.58
N SER A 467 -26.50 8.79 2.87
CA SER A 467 -25.82 7.74 3.65
C SER A 467 -26.80 6.72 4.24
N ILE A 468 -28.02 7.15 4.57
CA ILE A 468 -29.12 6.27 5.01
C ILE A 468 -29.64 5.47 3.80
N ILE A 469 -29.93 6.14 2.67
CA ILE A 469 -30.34 5.49 1.41
C ILE A 469 -29.35 4.37 1.02
N ARG A 470 -28.04 4.66 1.04
CA ARG A 470 -27.01 3.66 0.73
C ARG A 470 -26.92 2.51 1.74
N ARG A 471 -27.41 2.68 2.97
CA ARG A 471 -27.48 1.58 3.95
C ARG A 471 -28.57 0.58 3.56
N HIS A 472 -29.77 1.08 3.24
CA HIS A 472 -30.90 0.27 2.80
C HIS A 472 -30.62 -0.45 1.47
N GLN A 473 -30.07 0.25 0.46
CA GLN A 473 -29.63 -0.35 -0.81
C GLN A 473 -28.60 -1.49 -0.67
N ASN A 474 -27.81 -1.48 0.42
CA ASN A 474 -26.85 -2.55 0.71
C ASN A 474 -27.44 -3.67 1.59
N ALA A 475 -28.51 -3.38 2.34
CA ALA A 475 -29.22 -4.37 3.14
C ALA A 475 -30.04 -5.30 2.23
N GLY A 476 -30.79 -4.77 1.26
CA GLY A 476 -31.58 -5.56 0.30
C GLY A 476 -30.78 -6.35 -0.74
N ARG A 477 -29.43 -6.36 -0.65
CA ARG A 477 -28.52 -7.16 -1.48
C ARG A 477 -27.95 -8.39 -0.75
N ARG A 478 -28.37 -8.62 0.50
CA ARG A 478 -27.98 -9.76 1.33
C ARG A 478 -29.17 -10.69 1.51
#